data_AF-A0A7Y7B934-F1
#
_entry.id   AF-A0A7Y7B934-F1
#
_cell.length_a   1.000
_cell.length_b   1.000
_cell.length_c   1.000
_cell.angle_alpha   90.00
_cell.angle_beta   90.00
_cell.angle_gamma   90.00
#
_symmetry.space_group_name_H-M   'P 1'
#
loop_
_entity.id
_entity.type
_entity.pdbx_description
1 polymer ?
#
loop_
_entity_poly.entity_id
_entity_poly.type
_entity_poly.pdbx_seq_one_letter_code
_entity_poly.pdbx_strand_id
1 'polypeptide(L)'
;MPLLDDPSGAVVREVAVTLAPSADRLPEAWLRDRLAADRPDHVRKASFRLLSAHRSMARLRCFLDLLDDRDPTLRAAARASLARWAPSDAASAYRALPDEDRARLDTLLDRAAATVGERRVTVLRWYLQASR
;
A
#
# COMPACT_ATOMS: atom_id res chain seq x y z
N MET A 1 -14.24 -11.47 5.51
CA MET A 1 -14.08 -11.65 6.97
C MET A 1 -14.83 -10.53 7.69
N PRO A 2 -15.96 -10.82 8.37
CA PRO A 2 -16.83 -9.78 8.93
C PRO A 2 -16.16 -8.93 10.03
N LEU A 3 -15.16 -9.46 10.74
CA LEU A 3 -14.54 -8.76 11.88
C LEU A 3 -13.68 -7.53 11.50
N LEU A 4 -13.26 -7.40 10.24
CA LEU A 4 -12.59 -6.17 9.77
C LEU A 4 -13.58 -5.06 9.38
N ASP A 5 -14.88 -5.37 9.34
CA ASP A 5 -15.97 -4.41 9.14
C ASP A 5 -16.74 -4.15 10.44
N ASP A 6 -16.21 -4.61 11.58
CA ASP A 6 -16.85 -4.44 12.89
C ASP A 6 -16.98 -2.94 13.23
N PRO A 7 -18.13 -2.51 13.81
CA PRO A 7 -18.31 -1.12 14.21
C PRO A 7 -17.32 -0.69 15.30
N SER A 8 -16.79 -1.63 16.10
CA SER A 8 -15.79 -1.35 17.13
C SER A 8 -14.39 -1.24 16.52
N GLY A 9 -13.83 -0.03 16.59
CA GLY A 9 -12.44 0.22 16.21
C GLY A 9 -11.42 -0.63 17.00
N ALA A 10 -11.74 -1.01 18.25
CA ALA A 10 -10.89 -1.89 19.04
C ALA A 10 -10.83 -3.32 18.48
N VAL A 11 -11.97 -3.87 18.07
CA VAL A 11 -12.04 -5.20 17.43
C VAL A 11 -11.27 -5.19 16.12
N VAL A 12 -11.55 -4.21 15.26
CA VAL A 12 -10.87 -4.08 13.95
C VAL A 12 -9.36 -3.93 14.12
N ARG A 13 -8.91 -3.17 15.13
CA ARG A 13 -7.48 -3.04 15.45
C ARG A 13 -6.86 -4.38 15.84
N GLU A 14 -7.47 -5.13 16.76
CA GLU A 14 -6.93 -6.41 17.22
C GLU A 14 -6.90 -7.47 16.12
N VAL A 15 -7.94 -7.50 15.30
CA VAL A 15 -7.99 -8.36 14.11
C VAL A 15 -6.84 -8.01 13.16
N ALA A 16 -6.63 -6.73 12.88
CA ALA A 16 -5.53 -6.31 12.00
C ALA A 16 -4.14 -6.62 12.57
N VAL A 17 -3.96 -6.51 13.90
CA VAL A 17 -2.70 -6.89 14.56
C VAL A 17 -2.48 -8.40 14.46
N THR A 18 -3.50 -9.18 14.74
CA THR A 18 -3.45 -10.66 14.72
C THR A 18 -3.19 -11.19 13.30
N LEU A 19 -3.79 -10.57 12.29
CA LEU A 19 -3.66 -11.00 10.89
C LEU A 19 -2.38 -10.49 10.22
N ALA A 20 -1.71 -9.46 10.73
CA ALA A 20 -0.55 -8.87 10.09
C ALA A 20 0.57 -9.88 9.71
N PRO A 21 0.95 -10.85 10.57
CA PRO A 21 1.95 -11.86 10.20
C PRO A 21 1.52 -12.77 9.04
N SER A 22 0.23 -12.85 8.76
CA SER A 22 -0.37 -13.66 7.68
C SER A 22 -1.04 -12.80 6.60
N ALA A 23 -0.70 -11.52 6.50
CA ALA A 23 -1.37 -10.57 5.61
C ALA A 23 -1.35 -10.99 4.14
N ASP A 24 -0.28 -11.66 3.70
CA ASP A 24 -0.14 -12.20 2.34
C ASP A 24 -1.21 -13.22 1.95
N ARG A 25 -1.88 -13.84 2.93
CA ARG A 25 -2.98 -14.79 2.69
C ARG A 25 -4.32 -14.09 2.49
N LEU A 26 -4.41 -12.79 2.78
CA LEU A 26 -5.62 -12.02 2.60
C LEU A 26 -5.73 -11.52 1.15
N PRO A 27 -6.93 -11.59 0.53
CA PRO A 27 -7.11 -11.08 -0.82
C PRO A 27 -6.84 -9.57 -0.89
N GLU A 28 -5.93 -9.18 -1.77
CA GLU A 28 -5.48 -7.78 -1.90
C GLU A 28 -6.63 -6.84 -2.30
N ALA A 29 -7.47 -7.24 -3.25
CA ALA A 29 -8.64 -6.48 -3.68
C ALA A 29 -9.61 -6.23 -2.51
N TRP A 30 -9.82 -7.24 -1.67
CA TRP A 30 -10.69 -7.14 -0.50
C TRP A 30 -10.18 -6.16 0.56
N LEU A 31 -8.85 -6.04 0.72
CA LEU A 31 -8.23 -5.03 1.57
C LEU A 31 -8.32 -3.63 0.96
N ARG A 32 -8.19 -3.49 -0.37
CA ARG A 32 -8.37 -2.21 -1.07
C ARG A 32 -9.77 -1.65 -0.91
N ASP A 33 -10.80 -2.47 -1.05
CA ASP A 33 -12.20 -2.05 -0.89
C ASP A 33 -12.47 -1.46 0.50
N ARG A 34 -11.68 -1.87 1.50
CA ARG A 34 -11.75 -1.37 2.89
C ARG A 34 -10.84 -0.17 3.15
N LEU A 35 -9.89 0.09 2.26
CA LEU A 35 -9.06 1.30 2.28
C LEU A 35 -9.77 2.50 1.61
N ALA A 36 -10.82 2.25 0.82
CA ALA A 36 -11.60 3.23 0.09
C ALA A 36 -12.04 4.42 0.98
N ALA A 37 -12.16 5.60 0.36
CA ALA A 37 -12.33 6.87 1.07
C ALA A 37 -13.67 7.00 1.81
N ASP A 38 -14.68 6.22 1.45
CA ASP A 38 -16.03 6.17 2.05
C ASP A 38 -16.11 5.24 3.27
N ARG A 39 -15.05 4.47 3.56
CA ARG A 39 -15.00 3.55 4.69
C ARG A 39 -14.71 4.26 6.01
N PRO A 40 -15.17 3.70 7.15
CA PRO A 40 -14.81 4.21 8.47
C PRO A 40 -13.29 4.26 8.70
N ASP A 41 -12.80 5.28 9.39
CA ASP A 41 -11.36 5.51 9.59
C ASP A 41 -10.63 4.32 10.21
N HIS A 42 -11.26 3.61 11.16
CA HIS A 42 -10.64 2.44 11.81
C HIS A 42 -10.47 1.27 10.84
N VAL A 43 -11.43 1.06 9.94
CA VAL A 43 -11.38 0.04 8.88
C VAL A 43 -10.29 0.39 7.86
N ARG A 44 -10.20 1.66 7.46
CA ARG A 44 -9.15 2.15 6.55
C ARG A 44 -7.76 1.97 7.14
N LYS A 45 -7.56 2.36 8.41
CA LYS A 45 -6.29 2.23 9.13
C LYS A 45 -5.87 0.77 9.32
N ALA A 46 -6.82 -0.12 9.62
CA ALA A 46 -6.56 -1.56 9.68
C ALA A 46 -6.16 -2.14 8.31
N SER A 47 -6.87 -1.76 7.25
CA SER A 47 -6.58 -2.20 5.89
C SER A 47 -5.23 -1.71 5.40
N PHE A 48 -4.89 -0.45 5.71
CA PHE A 48 -3.56 0.09 5.47
C PHE A 48 -2.48 -0.73 6.18
N ARG A 49 -2.67 -1.08 7.47
CA ARG A 49 -1.72 -1.94 8.21
C ARG A 49 -1.53 -3.29 7.52
N LEU A 50 -2.61 -3.93 7.08
CA LEU A 50 -2.54 -5.25 6.44
C LEU A 50 -1.90 -5.17 5.06
N LEU A 51 -2.26 -4.19 4.23
CA LEU A 51 -1.58 -3.94 2.95
C LEU A 51 -0.11 -3.57 3.13
N SER A 52 0.23 -2.88 4.23
CA SER A 52 1.61 -2.58 4.62
C SER A 52 2.40 -3.82 5.03
N ALA A 53 1.73 -4.89 5.45
CA ALA A 53 2.35 -6.16 5.79
C ALA A 53 2.31 -7.17 4.62
N HIS A 54 1.64 -6.81 3.52
CA HIS A 54 1.51 -7.64 2.32
C HIS A 54 2.81 -7.64 1.49
N ARG A 55 2.86 -8.50 0.47
CA ARG A 55 3.98 -8.63 -0.49
C ARG A 55 4.31 -7.30 -1.17
N SER A 56 5.55 -7.23 -1.64
CA SER A 56 6.25 -5.99 -2.01
C SER A 56 5.45 -5.07 -2.96
N MET A 57 4.79 -5.60 -4.00
CA MET A 57 4.04 -4.78 -4.96
C MET A 57 2.70 -4.26 -4.43
N ALA A 58 1.94 -5.09 -3.70
CA ALA A 58 0.68 -4.68 -3.07
C ALA A 58 0.92 -3.56 -2.05
N ARG A 59 1.99 -3.71 -1.25
CA ARG A 59 2.46 -2.72 -0.30
C ARG A 59 2.91 -1.42 -0.97
N LEU A 60 3.70 -1.50 -2.04
CA LEU A 60 4.14 -0.30 -2.78
C LEU A 60 2.96 0.46 -3.36
N ARG A 61 2.03 -0.24 -4.03
CA ARG A 61 0.81 0.36 -4.60
C ARG A 61 0.00 1.08 -3.52
N CYS A 62 -0.23 0.42 -2.38
CA CYS A 62 -0.90 1.03 -1.22
C CYS A 62 -0.25 2.34 -0.76
N PHE A 63 1.09 2.40 -0.73
CA PHE A 63 1.79 3.61 -0.31
C PHE A 63 1.66 4.75 -1.31
N LEU A 64 1.77 4.44 -2.60
CA LEU A 64 1.64 5.44 -3.65
C LEU A 64 0.20 5.99 -3.73
N ASP A 65 -0.80 5.11 -3.63
CA ASP A 65 -2.23 5.49 -3.65
C ASP A 65 -2.59 6.48 -2.53
N LEU A 66 -1.91 6.38 -1.37
CA LEU A 66 -2.22 7.17 -0.18
C LEU A 66 -1.37 8.44 -0.01
N LEU A 67 -0.46 8.76 -0.94
CA LEU A 67 0.42 9.93 -0.82
C LEU A 67 -0.36 11.26 -0.72
N ASP A 68 -1.53 11.31 -1.35
CA ASP A 68 -2.43 12.45 -1.44
C ASP A 68 -3.82 12.15 -0.83
N ASP A 69 -3.93 11.09 -0.01
CA ASP A 69 -5.19 10.70 0.64
C ASP A 69 -5.82 11.83 1.45
N ARG A 70 -7.15 11.88 1.61
CA ARG A 70 -7.80 12.92 2.42
C ARG A 70 -7.45 12.83 3.92
N ASP A 71 -7.20 11.64 4.46
CA ASP A 71 -6.83 11.45 5.87
C ASP A 71 -5.34 11.80 6.08
N PRO A 72 -5.00 12.87 6.83
CA PRO A 72 -3.62 13.25 7.09
C PRO A 72 -2.79 12.16 7.77
N THR A 73 -3.43 11.31 8.57
CA THR A 73 -2.78 10.19 9.27
C THR A 73 -2.32 9.14 8.27
N LEU A 74 -3.18 8.78 7.31
CA LEU A 74 -2.85 7.81 6.26
C LEU A 74 -1.80 8.37 5.32
N ARG A 75 -1.88 9.65 4.93
CA ARG A 75 -0.83 10.31 4.13
C ARG A 75 0.53 10.23 4.82
N ALA A 76 0.60 10.61 6.09
CA ALA A 76 1.84 10.60 6.84
C ALA A 76 2.41 9.17 6.98
N ALA A 77 1.55 8.19 7.29
CA ALA A 77 1.94 6.79 7.40
C ALA A 77 2.43 6.21 6.07
N ALA A 78 1.76 6.54 4.95
CA ALA A 78 2.16 6.13 3.61
C ALA A 78 3.53 6.71 3.23
N ARG A 79 3.76 8.00 3.47
CA ARG A 79 5.06 8.65 3.20
C ARG A 79 6.19 8.03 4.02
N ALA A 80 5.97 7.82 5.33
CA ALA A 80 6.97 7.19 6.20
C ALA A 80 7.26 5.75 5.79
N SER A 81 6.23 4.99 5.41
CA SER A 81 6.38 3.60 4.98
C SER A 81 7.05 3.50 3.61
N LEU A 82 6.70 4.40 2.68
CA LEU A 82 7.35 4.51 1.38
C LEU A 82 8.82 4.84 1.55
N ALA A 83 9.19 5.77 2.43
CA ALA A 83 10.59 6.13 2.68
C ALA A 83 11.45 4.94 3.15
N ARG A 84 10.86 4.02 3.91
CA ARG A 84 11.50 2.79 4.41
C ARG A 84 11.39 1.59 3.46
N TRP A 85 10.71 1.75 2.32
CA TRP A 85 10.52 0.67 1.35
C TRP A 85 11.81 0.44 0.57
N ALA A 86 12.37 -0.77 0.71
CA ALA A 86 13.58 -1.24 0.05
C ALA A 86 13.63 -2.79 -0.02
N PRO A 87 12.61 -3.47 -0.57
CA PRO A 87 12.59 -4.93 -0.57
C PRO A 87 13.56 -5.49 -1.62
N SER A 88 14.24 -6.59 -1.28
CA SER A 88 15.23 -7.24 -2.15
C SER A 88 14.61 -7.97 -3.35
N ASP A 89 13.31 -8.29 -3.29
CA ASP A 89 12.57 -8.99 -4.35
C ASP A 89 11.81 -8.02 -5.29
N ALA A 90 11.98 -6.71 -5.16
CA ALA A 90 11.24 -5.70 -5.91
C ALA A 90 11.28 -5.93 -7.43
N ALA A 91 12.46 -6.14 -8.01
CA ALA A 91 12.62 -6.26 -9.45
C ALA A 91 11.96 -7.53 -10.02
N SER A 92 12.09 -8.67 -9.33
CA SER A 92 11.44 -9.91 -9.77
C SER A 92 9.93 -9.82 -9.59
N ALA A 93 9.46 -9.27 -8.47
CA ALA A 93 8.03 -9.07 -8.21
C ALA A 93 7.41 -8.11 -9.23
N TYR A 94 8.09 -7.02 -9.60
CA TYR A 94 7.66 -6.08 -10.63
C TYR A 94 7.54 -6.74 -12.01
N ARG A 95 8.57 -7.51 -12.42
CA ARG A 95 8.56 -8.23 -13.71
C ARG A 95 7.47 -9.30 -13.79
N ALA A 96 7.09 -9.90 -12.67
CA ALA A 96 6.03 -10.90 -12.62
C ALA A 96 4.61 -10.33 -12.72
N LEU A 97 4.44 -9.00 -12.60
CA LEU A 97 3.13 -8.37 -12.75
C LEU A 97 2.62 -8.46 -14.21
N PRO A 98 1.31 -8.62 -14.41
CA PRO A 98 0.67 -8.37 -15.70
C PRO A 98 0.97 -6.95 -16.22
N ASP A 99 0.95 -6.77 -17.55
CA ASP A 99 1.24 -5.48 -18.18
C ASP A 99 0.36 -4.33 -17.68
N GLU A 100 -0.93 -4.60 -17.49
CA GLU A 100 -1.88 -3.60 -16.97
C GLU A 100 -1.50 -3.15 -15.55
N ASP A 101 -1.12 -4.08 -14.69
CA ASP A 101 -0.72 -3.77 -13.32
C ASP A 101 0.61 -3.00 -13.28
N ARG A 102 1.55 -3.32 -14.18
CA ARG A 102 2.79 -2.55 -14.34
C ARG A 102 2.50 -1.12 -14.77
N ALA A 103 1.72 -0.93 -15.83
CA ALA A 103 1.35 0.39 -16.33
C ALA A 103 0.62 1.24 -15.27
N ARG A 104 -0.26 0.62 -14.48
CA ARG A 104 -0.92 1.28 -13.35
C ARG A 104 0.09 1.71 -12.28
N LEU A 105 1.08 0.86 -11.97
CA LEU A 105 2.12 1.19 -11.01
C LEU A 105 3.04 2.31 -11.52
N ASP A 106 3.41 2.30 -12.79
CA ASP A 106 4.17 3.38 -13.43
C ASP A 106 3.43 4.71 -13.34
N THR A 107 2.13 4.71 -13.64
CA THR A 107 1.28 5.91 -13.50
C THR A 107 1.23 6.42 -12.05
N LEU A 108 1.29 5.52 -11.06
CA LEU A 108 1.37 5.90 -9.65
C LEU A 108 2.74 6.50 -9.28
N LEU A 109 3.83 5.95 -9.82
CA LEU A 109 5.18 6.46 -9.62
C LEU A 109 5.33 7.87 -10.22
N ASP A 110 4.78 8.11 -11.40
CA ASP A 110 4.85 9.42 -12.06
C ASP A 110 4.10 10.49 -11.26
N ARG A 111 2.89 10.16 -10.78
CA ARG A 111 2.13 11.06 -9.90
C ARG A 111 2.85 11.33 -8.58
N ALA A 112 3.49 10.30 -8.01
CA ALA A 112 4.21 10.42 -6.75
C ALA A 112 5.39 11.42 -6.80
N ALA A 113 5.96 11.69 -7.99
CA ALA A 113 7.05 12.65 -8.14
C ALA A 113 6.69 14.04 -7.63
N ALA A 114 5.43 14.48 -7.80
CA ALA A 114 4.95 15.76 -7.30
C ALA A 114 4.91 15.83 -5.76
N THR A 115 4.72 14.69 -5.09
CA THR A 115 4.51 14.64 -3.63
C THR A 115 5.76 14.25 -2.85
N VAL A 116 6.58 13.33 -3.38
CA VAL A 116 7.81 12.85 -2.70
C VAL A 116 9.11 13.25 -3.42
N GLY A 117 9.01 13.94 -4.54
CA GLY A 117 10.12 14.43 -5.34
C GLY A 117 10.69 13.37 -6.31
N GLU A 118 11.21 13.86 -7.44
CA GLU A 118 11.85 13.05 -8.51
C GLU A 118 12.91 12.10 -7.98
N ARG A 119 13.78 12.57 -7.06
CA ARG A 119 14.86 11.75 -6.50
C ARG A 119 14.33 10.48 -5.83
N ARG A 120 13.19 10.57 -5.12
CA ARG A 120 12.62 9.40 -4.46
C ARG A 120 12.06 8.42 -5.49
N VAL A 121 11.37 8.91 -6.51
CA VAL A 121 10.83 8.08 -7.60
C VAL A 121 11.94 7.37 -8.36
N THR A 122 13.05 8.05 -8.67
CA THR A 122 14.23 7.42 -9.29
C THR A 122 14.77 6.26 -8.46
N VAL A 123 14.84 6.40 -7.13
CA VAL A 123 15.25 5.31 -6.23
C VAL A 123 14.25 4.14 -6.27
N LEU A 124 12.95 4.42 -6.29
CA LEU A 124 11.92 3.38 -6.41
C LEU A 124 12.04 2.64 -7.75
N ARG A 125 12.17 3.35 -8.87
CA ARG A 125 12.37 2.75 -10.21
C ARG A 125 13.64 1.91 -10.27
N TRP A 126 14.71 2.33 -9.59
CA TRP A 126 15.95 1.53 -9.46
C TRP A 126 15.71 0.19 -8.75
N TYR A 127 15.00 0.17 -7.61
CA TYR A 127 14.64 -1.09 -6.94
C TYR A 127 13.80 -2.02 -7.83
N LEU A 128 12.91 -1.44 -8.63
CA LEU A 128 12.04 -2.17 -9.56
C LEU A 128 12.78 -2.64 -10.83
N GLN A 129 13.97 -2.11 -11.11
CA GLN A 129 14.63 -2.22 -12.41
C GLN A 129 13.71 -1.80 -13.57
N ALA A 130 12.87 -0.79 -13.32
CA ALA A 130 11.94 -0.25 -14.28
C ALA A 130 12.60 0.88 -15.09
N SER A 131 12.36 0.92 -16.39
CA SER A 131 12.69 2.07 -17.24
C SER A 131 11.88 3.31 -16.85
N ARG A 132 12.34 4.49 -17.27
CA ARG A 132 11.57 5.73 -17.21
C ARG A 132 10.67 5.85 -18.44
#